data_AF-A0AA36MTA8-F1
#
_entry.id   AF-A0AA36MTA8-F1
#
_cell.length_a   1.000
_cell.length_b   1.000
_cell.length_c   1.000
_cell.angle_alpha   90.00
_cell.angle_beta   90.00
_cell.angle_gamma   90.00
#
_symmetry.space_group_name_H-M   'P 1'
#
loop_
_entity.id
_entity.type
_entity.pdbx_description
1 polymer ?
#
loop_
_entity_poly.entity_id
_entity_poly.type
_entity_poly.pdbx_seq_one_letter_code
_entity_poly.pdbx_strand_id
1 'polypeptide(L)'
;MPPTTFLAHLGLSRKLRAHGKDPLSRSAMANYRSTFIGTEPEEPGPLPRSRSAPCLGYAMPEASDAKLQEETLAEYVQQLSDRSQALQPLANPPELIEPEVPQDTLPATGHEMPASKAASVGSKGHPHFCCGPCRHFFRGSGWAGGILQGECSWGGACSRCHVCQEEAKLDKRQRQLVASMDRGICLKMLATVMEAYATKYRRTDVLGFVHFLKEEARESGEVPSSAEFRYLDKVLQRYRFKQLKALALSRLGRAFPPDL
;
A
#
# COMPACT_ATOMS: atom_id res chain seq x y z
N MET A 1 -65.58 30.71 -10.71
CA MET A 1 -65.68 29.27 -11.05
C MET A 1 -64.44 28.56 -10.54
N PRO A 2 -64.57 27.58 -9.64
CA PRO A 2 -63.49 26.69 -9.21
C PRO A 2 -63.52 25.38 -10.05
N PRO A 3 -62.69 24.37 -9.76
CA PRO A 3 -61.35 24.15 -10.30
C PRO A 3 -61.29 22.94 -11.24
N THR A 4 -60.24 22.83 -12.08
CA THR A 4 -59.98 21.62 -12.87
C THR A 4 -58.66 20.99 -12.41
N THR A 5 -58.80 20.02 -11.51
CA THR A 5 -57.72 19.21 -10.95
C THR A 5 -57.32 18.15 -11.97
N PHE A 6 -56.10 18.22 -12.51
CA PHE A 6 -55.51 17.15 -13.32
C PHE A 6 -54.80 16.15 -12.39
N LEU A 7 -55.43 14.99 -12.18
CA LEU A 7 -54.81 13.82 -11.54
C LEU A 7 -54.04 13.02 -12.61
N ALA A 8 -52.73 13.18 -12.66
CA ALA A 8 -51.85 12.32 -13.44
C ALA A 8 -51.55 11.04 -12.65
N HIS A 9 -52.16 9.93 -13.06
CA HIS A 9 -51.79 8.58 -12.63
C HIS A 9 -50.44 8.19 -13.25
N LEU A 10 -49.35 8.28 -12.47
CA LEU A 10 -48.09 7.61 -12.80
C LEU A 10 -48.12 6.19 -12.24
N GLY A 11 -48.42 5.24 -13.13
CA GLY A 11 -48.26 3.81 -12.89
C GLY A 11 -46.76 3.44 -12.79
N LEU A 12 -46.26 3.33 -11.57
CA LEU A 12 -44.95 2.74 -11.28
C LEU A 12 -45.05 1.22 -11.35
N SER A 13 -44.85 0.66 -12.55
CA SER A 13 -44.61 -0.78 -12.73
C SER A 13 -43.25 -1.16 -12.15
N ARG A 14 -43.23 -1.61 -10.89
CA ARG A 14 -42.08 -2.29 -10.26
C ARG A 14 -41.81 -3.62 -10.99
N LYS A 15 -40.82 -3.65 -11.88
CA LYS A 15 -40.19 -4.91 -12.33
C LYS A 15 -39.30 -5.43 -11.21
N LEU A 16 -39.82 -6.37 -10.42
CA LEU A 16 -39.02 -7.25 -9.55
C LEU A 16 -38.16 -8.14 -10.45
N ARG A 17 -36.85 -7.84 -10.55
CA ARG A 17 -35.88 -8.79 -11.11
C ARG A 17 -35.54 -9.80 -10.02
N ALA A 18 -36.02 -11.02 -10.18
CA ALA A 18 -35.55 -12.17 -9.43
C ALA A 18 -34.08 -12.42 -9.80
N HIS A 19 -33.18 -12.21 -8.83
CA HIS A 19 -31.80 -12.67 -8.95
C HIS A 19 -31.77 -14.19 -8.73
N GLY A 20 -31.59 -14.93 -9.82
CA GLY A 20 -31.21 -16.33 -9.79
C GLY A 20 -29.87 -16.50 -9.08
N LYS A 21 -29.82 -17.39 -8.11
CA LYS A 21 -28.60 -17.86 -7.45
C LYS A 21 -28.00 -18.96 -8.32
N ASP A 22 -26.89 -18.68 -9.00
CA ASP A 22 -26.04 -19.71 -9.59
C ASP A 22 -24.91 -20.06 -8.61
N PRO A 23 -24.83 -21.30 -8.10
CA PRO A 23 -23.68 -21.77 -7.34
C PRO A 23 -22.71 -22.47 -8.28
N LEU A 24 -21.87 -21.72 -8.99
CA LEU A 24 -20.70 -22.30 -9.67
C LEU A 24 -19.43 -22.01 -8.87
N SER A 25 -19.23 -22.89 -7.88
CA SER A 25 -17.94 -23.20 -7.29
C SER A 25 -16.96 -23.61 -8.41
N ARG A 26 -16.14 -22.66 -8.85
CA ARG A 26 -14.92 -22.95 -9.60
C ARG A 26 -13.74 -22.77 -8.67
N SER A 27 -13.37 -23.87 -8.02
CA SER A 27 -12.08 -24.04 -7.37
C SER A 27 -10.98 -23.86 -8.42
N ALA A 28 -10.33 -22.70 -8.41
CA ALA A 28 -9.15 -22.45 -9.22
C ALA A 28 -7.95 -23.10 -8.54
N MET A 29 -7.62 -24.34 -8.92
CA MET A 29 -6.32 -24.92 -8.60
C MET A 29 -5.24 -24.20 -9.43
N ALA A 30 -4.44 -23.37 -8.76
CA ALA A 30 -3.26 -22.77 -9.36
C ALA A 30 -2.15 -23.83 -9.46
N ASN A 31 -1.91 -24.35 -10.66
CA ASN A 31 -0.77 -25.20 -10.96
C ASN A 31 0.51 -24.35 -11.09
N TYR A 32 1.28 -24.25 -10.00
CA TYR A 32 2.62 -23.66 -10.00
C TYR A 32 3.62 -24.65 -10.61
N ARG A 33 3.79 -24.62 -11.94
CA ARG A 33 4.68 -25.54 -12.67
C ARG A 33 5.99 -24.89 -13.17
N SER A 34 6.45 -23.80 -12.57
CA SER A 34 7.70 -23.15 -13.02
C SER A 34 8.31 -22.20 -11.99
N THR A 35 8.77 -22.75 -10.86
CA THR A 35 9.79 -22.07 -10.05
C THR A 35 11.05 -22.93 -10.07
N PHE A 36 12.03 -22.46 -10.86
CA PHE A 36 13.36 -23.01 -11.06
C PHE A 36 14.21 -22.93 -9.77
N ILE A 37 13.99 -23.84 -8.84
CA ILE A 37 14.97 -24.15 -7.79
C ILE A 37 15.08 -25.67 -7.77
N GLY A 38 16.00 -26.20 -8.58
CA GLY A 38 16.47 -27.57 -8.44
C GLY A 38 17.42 -27.63 -7.27
N THR A 39 16.88 -27.84 -6.07
CA THR A 39 17.65 -28.32 -4.92
C THR A 39 17.74 -29.83 -5.04
N GLU A 40 18.95 -30.36 -5.20
CA GLU A 40 19.20 -31.79 -5.02
C GLU A 40 18.75 -32.19 -3.60
N PRO A 41 18.09 -33.35 -3.45
CA PRO A 41 17.58 -33.80 -2.16
C PRO A 41 18.75 -34.36 -1.33
N GLU A 42 19.51 -33.50 -0.68
CA GLU A 42 20.04 -33.89 0.63
C GLU A 42 18.84 -33.91 1.58
N GLU A 43 18.66 -34.98 2.36
CA GLU A 43 17.59 -35.07 3.36
C GLU A 43 18.04 -34.50 4.71
N PRO A 44 17.81 -33.21 5.01
CA PRO A 44 17.33 -32.82 6.31
C PRO A 44 15.80 -32.90 6.24
N GLY A 45 15.21 -33.76 7.07
CA GLY A 45 13.76 -33.90 7.18
C GLY A 45 13.04 -32.54 7.25
N PRO A 46 11.81 -32.44 6.74
CA PRO A 46 11.11 -31.17 6.57
C PRO A 46 11.07 -30.40 7.91
N LEU A 47 11.87 -29.35 8.02
CA LEU A 47 11.80 -28.45 9.16
C LEU A 47 10.39 -27.85 9.20
N PRO A 48 9.61 -28.05 10.29
CA PRO A 48 8.25 -27.57 10.37
C PRO A 48 8.24 -26.05 10.24
N ARG A 49 7.63 -25.54 9.15
CA ARG A 49 7.44 -24.09 8.94
C ARG A 49 6.85 -23.46 10.20
N SER A 50 7.39 -22.32 10.59
CA SER A 50 6.85 -21.55 11.72
C SER A 50 5.40 -21.16 11.43
N ARG A 51 4.47 -21.62 12.29
CA ARG A 51 3.12 -21.07 12.33
C ARG A 51 3.24 -19.60 12.75
N SER A 52 2.78 -18.70 11.89
CA SER A 52 2.64 -17.28 12.24
C SER A 52 1.75 -17.14 13.47
N ALA A 53 2.00 -16.11 14.28
CA ALA A 53 1.23 -15.84 15.50
C ALA A 53 -0.29 -15.95 15.27
N PRO A 54 -1.04 -16.55 16.20
CA PRO A 54 -2.49 -16.66 16.08
C PRO A 54 -3.09 -15.27 15.87
N CYS A 55 -3.98 -15.16 14.89
CA CYS A 55 -4.66 -13.92 14.58
C CYS A 55 -5.67 -13.62 15.70
N LEU A 56 -5.22 -12.92 16.74
CA LEU A 56 -6.10 -12.36 17.76
C LEU A 56 -6.92 -11.24 17.11
N GLY A 57 -8.11 -11.59 16.61
CA GLY A 57 -9.05 -10.60 16.09
C GLY A 57 -9.41 -9.60 17.20
N TYR A 58 -9.44 -8.30 16.88
CA TYR A 58 -9.88 -7.22 17.78
C TYR A 58 -11.40 -7.24 18.04
N ALA A 59 -12.00 -8.41 18.20
CA ALA A 59 -13.36 -8.52 18.70
C ALA A 59 -13.29 -8.42 20.23
N MET A 60 -14.11 -7.54 20.82
CA MET A 60 -14.29 -7.49 22.28
C MET A 60 -14.86 -8.84 22.72
N PRO A 61 -14.09 -9.69 23.42
CA PRO A 61 -14.56 -11.01 23.78
C PRO A 61 -15.70 -10.88 24.80
N GLU A 62 -16.78 -11.64 24.59
CA GLU A 62 -17.72 -11.91 25.67
C GLU A 62 -17.01 -12.66 26.80
N ALA A 63 -17.51 -12.59 28.03
CA ALA A 63 -16.81 -13.13 29.21
C ALA A 63 -16.48 -14.64 29.10
N SER A 64 -17.22 -15.39 28.28
CA SER A 64 -16.91 -16.80 27.93
C SER A 64 -15.73 -16.94 26.99
N ASP A 65 -15.54 -16.00 26.07
CA ASP A 65 -14.50 -16.05 25.02
C ASP A 65 -13.12 -15.67 25.58
N ALA A 66 -13.09 -14.91 26.67
CA ALA A 66 -11.85 -14.54 27.35
C ALA A 66 -11.09 -15.77 27.89
N LYS A 67 -11.79 -16.78 28.43
CA LYS A 67 -11.16 -18.02 28.92
C LYS A 67 -10.55 -18.84 27.80
N LEU A 68 -11.25 -18.93 26.67
CA LEU A 68 -10.78 -19.69 25.51
C LEU A 68 -9.59 -18.97 24.84
N GLN A 69 -9.59 -17.64 24.84
CA GLN A 69 -8.42 -16.85 24.43
C GLN A 69 -7.22 -17.03 25.36
N GLU A 70 -7.43 -17.10 26.68
CA GLU A 70 -6.36 -17.32 27.64
C GLU A 70 -5.72 -18.72 27.48
N GLU A 71 -6.53 -19.76 27.32
CA GLU A 71 -6.06 -21.13 27.10
C GLU A 71 -5.28 -21.26 25.78
N THR A 72 -5.79 -20.69 24.70
CA THR A 72 -5.08 -20.69 23.40
C THR A 72 -3.77 -19.89 23.42
N LEU A 73 -3.71 -18.80 24.20
CA LEU A 73 -2.46 -18.06 24.41
C LEU A 73 -1.46 -18.85 25.26
N ALA A 74 -1.92 -19.53 26.31
CA ALA A 74 -1.07 -20.37 27.15
C ALA A 74 -0.44 -21.50 26.34
N GLU A 75 -1.22 -22.20 25.52
CA GLU A 75 -0.71 -23.24 24.61
C GLU A 75 0.31 -22.69 23.62
N TYR A 76 0.07 -21.50 23.06
CA TYR A 76 0.99 -20.87 22.13
C TYR A 76 2.32 -20.48 22.79
N VAL A 77 2.27 -19.92 24.00
CA VAL A 77 3.47 -19.58 24.78
C VAL A 77 4.27 -20.85 25.12
N GLN A 78 3.60 -21.94 25.49
CA GLN A 78 4.24 -23.22 25.73
C GLN A 78 4.95 -23.74 24.46
N GLN A 79 4.28 -23.71 23.31
CA GLN A 79 4.88 -24.11 22.03
C GLN A 79 6.09 -23.26 21.63
N LEU A 80 6.08 -21.95 21.95
CA LEU A 80 7.24 -21.09 21.73
C LEU A 80 8.41 -21.45 22.66
N SER A 81 8.12 -21.73 23.93
CA SER A 81 9.11 -22.19 24.91
C SER A 81 9.77 -23.48 24.45
N ASP A 82 8.98 -24.49 24.10
CA ASP A 82 9.47 -25.80 23.66
C ASP A 82 10.34 -25.68 22.39
N ARG A 83 9.95 -24.83 21.44
CA ARG A 83 10.76 -24.54 20.25
C ARG A 83 12.06 -23.81 20.56
N SER A 84 12.04 -22.88 21.52
CA SER A 84 13.25 -22.16 21.93
C SER A 84 14.29 -23.12 22.54
N GLN A 85 13.83 -24.09 23.35
CA GLN A 85 14.69 -25.13 23.91
C GLN A 85 15.23 -26.08 22.84
N ALA A 86 14.41 -26.47 21.87
CA ALA A 86 14.86 -27.31 20.75
C ALA A 86 15.92 -26.64 19.86
N LEU A 87 15.93 -25.30 19.79
CA LEU A 87 16.89 -24.53 19.00
C LEU A 87 18.16 -24.15 19.78
N GLN A 88 18.17 -24.32 21.10
CA GLN A 88 19.30 -23.97 21.97
C GLN A 88 20.62 -24.72 21.59
N PRO A 89 20.61 -25.99 21.16
CA PRO A 89 21.82 -26.70 20.74
C PRO A 89 22.49 -26.13 19.48
N LEU A 90 21.76 -25.40 18.63
CA LEU A 90 22.30 -24.77 17.41
C LEU A 90 22.88 -23.37 17.67
N ALA A 91 22.54 -22.75 18.81
CA ALA A 91 22.97 -21.39 19.14
C ALA A 91 24.37 -21.34 19.75
N ASN A 92 24.91 -22.48 20.20
CA ASN A 92 26.29 -22.62 20.67
C ASN A 92 27.09 -23.46 19.67
N PRO A 93 27.50 -22.92 18.51
CA PRO A 93 28.52 -23.57 17.72
C PRO A 93 29.79 -23.71 18.58
N PRO A 94 30.52 -24.85 18.50
CA PRO A 94 31.78 -25.00 19.20
C PRO A 94 32.69 -23.83 18.85
N GLU A 95 33.25 -23.18 19.87
CA GLU A 95 34.15 -22.04 19.79
C GLU A 95 35.26 -22.33 18.76
N LEU A 96 35.07 -21.82 17.54
CA LEU A 96 36.14 -21.77 16.56
C LEU A 96 37.09 -20.67 17.05
N ILE A 97 38.23 -21.11 17.55
CA ILE A 97 39.37 -20.27 17.93
C ILE A 97 39.69 -19.35 16.74
N GLU A 98 39.31 -18.08 16.85
CA GLU A 98 39.64 -17.06 15.85
C GLU A 98 41.16 -16.88 15.83
N PRO A 99 41.83 -17.01 14.66
CA PRO A 99 43.23 -16.66 14.54
C PRO A 99 43.39 -15.14 14.68
N GLU A 100 44.22 -14.72 15.63
CA GLU A 100 44.60 -13.32 15.85
C GLU A 100 45.15 -12.70 14.56
N VAL A 101 44.41 -11.73 14.00
CA VAL A 101 44.88 -10.91 12.88
C VAL A 101 45.70 -9.75 13.45
N PRO A 102 46.98 -9.57 13.04
CA PRO A 102 47.81 -8.46 13.48
C PRO A 102 47.20 -7.10 13.11
N GLN A 103 47.03 -6.23 14.11
CA GLN A 103 46.56 -4.86 13.94
C GLN A 103 47.71 -3.95 13.48
N ASP A 104 47.78 -3.69 12.17
CA ASP A 104 48.63 -2.63 11.64
C ASP A 104 48.00 -1.25 11.88
N THR A 105 48.75 -0.44 12.60
CA THR A 105 48.43 0.94 13.00
C THR A 105 48.65 1.88 11.81
N LEU A 106 47.59 2.56 11.36
CA LEU A 106 47.71 3.64 10.37
C LEU A 106 47.86 5.01 11.07
N PRO A 107 48.73 5.89 10.54
CA PRO A 107 49.03 7.18 11.16
C PRO A 107 47.92 8.21 10.95
N ALA A 108 47.63 8.94 12.02
CA ALA A 108 46.75 10.09 12.04
C ALA A 108 47.32 11.27 11.24
N THR A 109 46.62 11.64 10.18
CA THR A 109 46.69 12.95 9.53
C THR A 109 45.24 13.43 9.48
N GLY A 110 44.82 14.62 9.87
CA GLY A 110 45.48 15.92 9.98
C GLY A 110 44.43 16.92 9.48
N HIS A 111 43.69 17.53 10.42
CA HIS A 111 42.70 18.61 10.28
C HIS A 111 42.27 19.03 8.86
N GLU A 112 41.08 18.60 8.44
CA GLU A 112 40.32 19.24 7.36
C GLU A 112 39.50 20.42 7.92
N MET A 113 39.59 21.56 7.23
CA MET A 113 38.76 22.75 7.42
C MET A 113 37.25 22.42 7.36
N PRO A 114 36.37 23.20 8.03
CA PRO A 114 34.93 23.01 7.91
C PRO A 114 34.50 23.38 6.49
N ALA A 115 34.49 22.37 5.61
CA ALA A 115 33.85 22.46 4.32
C ALA A 115 32.44 22.96 4.56
N SER A 116 32.15 24.17 4.08
CA SER A 116 30.78 24.67 3.95
C SER A 116 29.94 23.49 3.46
N LYS A 117 28.90 23.10 4.23
CA LYS A 117 27.96 22.04 3.86
C LYS A 117 27.27 22.45 2.56
N ALA A 118 27.98 22.36 1.44
CA ALA A 118 27.43 22.47 0.11
C ALA A 118 26.38 21.37 0.08
N ALA A 119 25.11 21.78 -0.02
CA ALA A 119 24.00 20.85 -0.09
C ALA A 119 24.38 19.78 -1.11
N SER A 120 24.52 18.54 -0.60
CA SER A 120 24.92 17.36 -1.36
C SER A 120 24.36 17.46 -2.77
N VAL A 121 25.25 17.66 -3.76
CA VAL A 121 24.88 17.72 -5.16
C VAL A 121 24.23 16.38 -5.43
N GLY A 122 22.89 16.40 -5.48
CA GLY A 122 22.06 15.21 -5.37
C GLY A 122 22.47 14.14 -6.37
N SER A 123 22.18 12.90 -6.01
CA SER A 123 22.35 11.72 -6.87
C SER A 123 21.92 11.99 -8.32
N LYS A 124 22.65 11.41 -9.27
CA LYS A 124 22.52 11.57 -10.74
C LYS A 124 21.15 11.20 -11.38
N GLY A 125 20.01 11.18 -10.68
CA GLY A 125 18.69 10.87 -11.29
C GLY A 125 17.67 12.01 -11.12
N HIS A 126 16.73 12.38 -12.02
CA HIS A 126 16.17 12.02 -13.36
C HIS A 126 16.72 12.67 -14.65
N PRO A 127 16.91 12.01 -15.81
CA PRO A 127 15.92 12.30 -16.90
C PRO A 127 14.94 11.18 -17.29
N HIS A 128 15.33 9.88 -17.37
CA HIS A 128 14.40 8.84 -17.89
C HIS A 128 14.20 7.49 -17.11
N PHE A 129 14.99 7.12 -16.08
CA PHE A 129 14.99 5.78 -15.43
C PHE A 129 15.23 5.75 -13.90
N CYS A 130 14.35 6.36 -13.11
CA CYS A 130 14.58 6.46 -11.66
C CYS A 130 14.55 5.13 -10.90
N CYS A 131 15.65 4.81 -10.21
CA CYS A 131 15.77 3.70 -9.24
C CYS A 131 14.94 3.88 -7.95
N GLY A 132 14.00 4.83 -7.90
CA GLY A 132 13.16 5.14 -6.74
C GLY A 132 13.78 6.12 -5.73
N PRO A 133 12.99 6.57 -4.74
CA PRO A 133 13.40 7.52 -3.70
C PRO A 133 14.50 6.95 -2.78
N CYS A 134 15.43 7.80 -2.33
CA CYS A 134 16.40 7.44 -1.30
C CYS A 134 15.74 7.40 0.08
N ARG A 135 15.61 6.20 0.67
CA ARG A 135 14.97 6.03 1.99
C ARG A 135 15.66 6.81 3.11
N HIS A 136 16.99 6.90 3.09
CA HIS A 136 17.75 7.64 4.10
C HIS A 136 17.50 9.15 4.02
N PHE A 137 17.40 9.67 2.79
CA PHE A 137 17.04 11.06 2.55
C PHE A 137 15.59 11.37 2.96
N PHE A 138 14.64 10.48 2.69
CA PHE A 138 13.22 10.71 3.00
C PHE A 138 12.82 10.41 4.45
N ARG A 139 13.48 9.47 5.14
CA ARG A 139 13.17 9.16 6.55
C ARG A 139 13.71 10.21 7.54
N GLY A 140 14.80 10.89 7.19
CA GLY A 140 15.42 11.89 8.07
C GLY A 140 14.70 13.25 8.07
N SER A 141 13.87 13.52 7.06
CA SER A 141 13.21 14.82 6.94
C SER A 141 11.90 14.86 7.74
N GLY A 142 11.90 15.57 8.86
CA GLY A 142 10.67 16.22 9.31
C GLY A 142 10.15 17.11 8.18
N TRP A 143 8.90 16.94 7.76
CA TRP A 143 8.30 17.74 6.69
C TRP A 143 7.93 19.13 7.21
N ALA A 144 8.94 19.93 7.56
CA ALA A 144 8.77 21.31 7.97
C ALA A 144 9.03 22.23 6.77
N GLY A 145 7.97 22.82 6.20
CA GLY A 145 8.11 23.91 5.23
C GLY A 145 8.49 23.53 3.80
N GLY A 146 8.32 22.27 3.39
CA GLY A 146 8.49 21.87 1.98
C GLY A 146 9.93 21.70 1.49
N ILE A 147 10.93 21.75 2.39
CA ILE A 147 12.33 21.42 2.11
C ILE A 147 12.65 20.08 2.77
N LEU A 148 12.96 19.05 1.97
CA LEU A 148 13.40 17.75 2.45
C LEU A 148 14.82 17.85 3.02
N GLN A 149 14.94 18.01 4.33
CA GLN A 149 16.22 18.00 5.06
C GLN A 149 16.53 16.59 5.60
N GLY A 150 16.80 15.64 4.71
CA GLY A 150 17.45 14.39 5.11
C GLY A 150 18.93 14.43 4.78
N GLU A 151 19.78 14.00 5.70
CA GLU A 151 21.20 13.78 5.41
C GLU A 151 21.39 12.33 4.95
N CYS A 152 21.47 12.12 3.63
CA CYS A 152 21.95 10.84 3.10
C CYS A 152 23.48 10.81 3.21
N SER A 153 24.00 9.90 4.04
CA SER A 153 25.45 9.73 4.27
C SER A 153 26.23 9.36 3.01
N TRP A 154 25.57 8.84 1.97
CA TRP A 154 26.20 8.50 0.70
C TRP A 154 26.35 9.69 -0.26
N GLY A 155 25.79 10.87 0.06
CA GLY A 155 25.99 12.09 -0.72
C GLY A 155 25.70 11.89 -2.23
N GLY A 156 26.69 12.26 -3.07
CA GLY A 156 26.64 12.08 -4.52
C GLY A 156 26.86 10.64 -5.00
N ALA A 157 27.32 9.72 -4.14
CA ALA A 157 27.46 8.30 -4.45
C ALA A 157 26.15 7.50 -4.27
N CYS A 158 25.10 8.13 -3.72
CA CYS A 158 23.80 7.49 -3.58
C CYS A 158 23.20 7.18 -4.96
N SER A 159 22.90 5.91 -5.23
CA SER A 159 22.26 5.48 -6.49
C SER A 159 20.74 5.71 -6.52
N ARG A 160 20.15 6.20 -5.43
CA ARG A 160 18.71 6.44 -5.28
C ARG A 160 18.39 7.93 -5.41
N CYS A 161 17.22 8.24 -5.95
CA CYS A 161 16.82 9.62 -6.24
C CYS A 161 16.52 10.40 -4.95
N HIS A 162 17.19 11.53 -4.73
CA HIS A 162 16.90 12.43 -3.59
C HIS A 162 15.73 13.38 -3.87
N VAL A 163 15.36 13.52 -5.15
CA VAL A 163 14.27 14.42 -5.59
C VAL A 163 12.91 13.72 -5.61
N CYS A 164 12.90 12.41 -5.85
CA CYS A 164 11.69 11.68 -6.18
C CYS A 164 10.89 11.41 -4.93
N GLN A 165 9.63 11.83 -4.87
CA GLN A 165 8.77 11.52 -3.73
C GLN A 165 8.40 10.04 -3.72
N GLU A 166 8.35 9.45 -2.52
CA GLU A 166 7.83 8.10 -2.32
C GLU A 166 6.38 8.03 -2.82
N GLU A 167 6.09 7.01 -3.61
CA GLU A 167 4.74 6.79 -4.11
C GLU A 167 3.81 6.50 -2.94
N ALA A 168 2.79 7.34 -2.78
CA ALA A 168 1.77 7.12 -1.77
C ALA A 168 1.11 5.76 -2.02
N LYS A 169 0.97 4.96 -0.96
CA LYS A 169 0.33 3.65 -0.97
C LYS A 169 -0.88 3.68 -0.05
N LEU A 170 -1.98 3.08 -0.50
CA LEU A 170 -3.12 2.87 0.37
C LEU A 170 -2.73 1.81 1.41
N ASP A 171 -2.98 2.09 2.68
CA ASP A 171 -2.84 1.10 3.75
C ASP A 171 -3.90 -0.01 3.63
N LYS A 172 -3.84 -1.03 4.49
CA LYS A 172 -4.78 -2.17 4.44
C LYS A 172 -6.24 -1.71 4.63
N ARG A 173 -6.50 -0.80 5.57
CA ARG A 173 -7.85 -0.30 5.90
C ARG A 173 -8.40 0.57 4.77
N GLN A 174 -7.58 1.44 4.19
CA GLN A 174 -7.92 2.29 3.05
C GLN A 174 -8.19 1.45 1.80
N ARG A 175 -7.42 0.40 1.54
CA ARG A 175 -7.70 -0.53 0.43
C ARG A 175 -9.04 -1.24 0.62
N GLN A 176 -9.34 -1.67 1.85
CA GLN A 176 -10.65 -2.27 2.17
C GLN A 176 -11.78 -1.26 2.01
N LEU A 177 -11.60 -0.03 2.49
CA LEU A 177 -12.57 1.06 2.34
C LEU A 177 -12.82 1.39 0.87
N VAL A 178 -11.76 1.52 0.08
CA VAL A 178 -11.89 1.68 -1.37
C VAL A 178 -12.62 0.48 -1.95
N ALA A 179 -12.24 -0.76 -1.62
CA ALA A 179 -12.89 -1.95 -2.18
C ALA A 179 -14.39 -2.03 -1.88
N SER A 180 -14.82 -1.69 -0.65
CA SER A 180 -16.22 -1.74 -0.22
C SER A 180 -17.06 -0.54 -0.66
N MET A 181 -16.44 0.55 -1.11
CA MET A 181 -17.14 1.75 -1.57
C MET A 181 -17.93 1.48 -2.85
N ASP A 182 -19.12 2.09 -2.96
CA ASP A 182 -19.88 2.12 -4.21
C ASP A 182 -19.00 2.61 -5.37
N ARG A 183 -19.20 1.98 -6.54
CA ARG A 183 -18.40 2.24 -7.73
C ARG A 183 -18.44 3.72 -8.10
N GLY A 184 -19.62 4.32 -8.26
CA GLY A 184 -19.68 5.70 -8.72
C GLY A 184 -19.35 6.72 -7.63
N ILE A 185 -19.57 6.42 -6.34
CA ILE A 185 -19.00 7.26 -5.26
C ILE A 185 -17.47 7.30 -5.36
N CYS A 186 -16.83 6.15 -5.59
CA CYS A 186 -15.38 6.06 -5.76
C CYS A 186 -14.89 6.82 -6.99
N LEU A 187 -15.56 6.67 -8.13
CA LEU A 187 -15.22 7.39 -9.37
C LEU A 187 -15.42 8.90 -9.22
N LYS A 188 -16.49 9.35 -8.55
CA LYS A 188 -16.76 10.77 -8.26
C LYS A 188 -15.65 11.39 -7.42
N MET A 189 -15.22 10.71 -6.36
CA MET A 189 -14.11 11.16 -5.52
C MET A 189 -12.79 11.22 -6.31
N LEU A 190 -12.48 10.20 -7.11
CA LEU A 190 -11.29 10.19 -7.96
C LEU A 190 -11.32 11.31 -9.02
N ALA A 191 -12.48 11.57 -9.62
CA ALA A 191 -12.66 12.66 -10.58
C ALA A 191 -12.35 14.02 -9.95
N THR A 192 -12.86 14.29 -8.74
CA THR A 192 -12.57 15.53 -7.99
C THR A 192 -11.08 15.70 -7.70
N VAL A 193 -10.41 14.64 -7.23
CA VAL A 193 -8.95 14.68 -6.96
C VAL A 193 -8.16 14.90 -8.25
N MET A 194 -8.53 14.24 -9.34
CA MET A 194 -7.88 14.40 -10.64
C MET A 194 -8.11 15.78 -11.26
N GLU A 195 -9.28 16.38 -11.06
CA GLU A 195 -9.59 17.75 -11.51
C GLU A 195 -8.74 18.80 -10.76
N ALA A 196 -8.62 18.62 -9.44
CA ALA A 196 -7.72 19.46 -8.62
C ALA A 196 -6.26 19.30 -9.06
N TYR A 197 -5.83 18.07 -9.37
CA TYR A 197 -4.51 17.78 -9.94
C TYR A 197 -4.32 18.49 -11.30
N ALA A 198 -5.28 18.35 -12.21
CA ALA A 198 -5.23 18.96 -13.55
C ALA A 198 -5.13 20.49 -13.46
N THR A 199 -5.92 21.10 -12.58
CA THR A 199 -5.89 22.55 -12.32
C THR A 199 -4.53 22.99 -11.75
N LYS A 200 -4.04 22.28 -10.72
CA LYS A 200 -2.78 22.61 -10.04
C LYS A 200 -1.57 22.57 -10.98
N TYR A 201 -1.52 21.60 -11.89
CA TYR A 201 -0.39 21.40 -12.80
C TYR A 201 -0.67 21.86 -14.23
N ARG A 202 -1.81 22.52 -14.49
CA ARG A 202 -2.24 23.01 -15.81
C ARG A 202 -2.22 21.92 -16.90
N ARG A 203 -2.71 20.72 -16.56
CA ARG A 203 -2.72 19.53 -17.44
C ARG A 203 -4.09 19.35 -18.10
N THR A 204 -4.28 19.94 -19.29
CA THR A 204 -5.55 19.85 -20.04
C THR A 204 -5.81 18.47 -20.62
N ASP A 205 -4.76 17.69 -20.90
CA ASP A 205 -4.82 16.30 -21.38
C ASP A 205 -5.55 15.36 -20.38
N VAL A 206 -5.61 15.73 -19.11
CA VAL A 206 -6.29 14.96 -18.06
C VAL A 206 -7.80 15.22 -18.03
N LEU A 207 -8.26 16.38 -18.53
CA LEU A 207 -9.65 16.82 -18.37
C LEU A 207 -10.64 15.93 -19.13
N GLY A 208 -10.26 15.37 -20.29
CA GLY A 208 -11.10 14.42 -21.02
C GLY A 208 -11.40 13.16 -20.19
N PHE A 209 -10.38 12.60 -19.53
CA PHE A 209 -10.54 11.47 -18.62
C PHE A 209 -11.39 11.82 -17.40
N VAL A 210 -11.20 13.02 -16.82
CA VAL A 210 -12.01 13.49 -15.68
C VAL A 210 -13.49 13.62 -16.05
N HIS A 211 -13.79 14.21 -17.21
CA HIS A 211 -15.16 14.35 -17.70
C HIS A 211 -15.81 12.97 -17.88
N PHE A 212 -15.10 12.01 -18.48
CA PHE A 212 -15.56 10.63 -18.60
C PHE A 212 -15.88 9.99 -17.24
N LEU A 213 -15.04 10.18 -16.23
CA LEU A 213 -15.31 9.65 -14.88
C LEU A 213 -16.55 10.29 -14.25
N LYS A 214 -16.78 11.60 -14.47
CA LYS A 214 -17.97 12.30 -13.95
C LYS A 214 -19.26 11.78 -14.57
N GLU A 215 -19.27 11.53 -15.88
CA GLU A 215 -20.43 10.96 -16.57
C GLU A 215 -20.73 9.53 -16.07
N GLU A 216 -19.71 8.67 -15.93
CA GLU A 216 -19.89 7.33 -15.37
C GLU A 216 -20.36 7.32 -13.91
N ALA A 217 -20.07 8.39 -13.15
CA ALA A 217 -20.46 8.53 -11.76
C ALA A 217 -21.80 9.26 -11.58
N ARG A 218 -22.47 9.69 -12.66
CA ARG A 218 -23.66 10.55 -12.62
C ARG A 218 -24.86 9.91 -11.91
N GLU A 219 -25.00 8.60 -12.02
CA GLU A 219 -26.09 7.84 -11.39
C GLU A 219 -25.85 7.55 -9.90
N SER A 220 -24.64 7.82 -9.40
CA SER A 220 -24.33 7.58 -7.98
C SER A 220 -24.77 8.74 -7.10
N GLY A 221 -25.07 8.39 -5.85
CA GLY A 221 -25.44 9.35 -4.80
C GLY A 221 -24.35 10.39 -4.48
N GLU A 222 -24.65 11.24 -3.51
CA GLU A 222 -23.67 12.19 -2.99
C GLU A 222 -22.54 11.47 -2.24
N VAL A 223 -21.33 12.03 -2.33
CA VAL A 223 -20.18 11.48 -1.60
C VAL A 223 -20.43 11.68 -0.10
N PRO A 224 -20.42 10.61 0.71
CA PRO A 224 -20.70 10.74 2.14
C PRO A 224 -19.64 11.62 2.82
N SER A 225 -20.07 12.59 3.61
CA SER A 225 -19.18 13.47 4.37
C SER A 225 -18.64 12.82 5.66
N SER A 226 -18.25 11.54 5.61
CA SER A 226 -17.65 10.87 6.77
C SER A 226 -16.18 11.26 6.96
N ALA A 227 -15.67 11.16 8.19
CA ALA A 227 -14.26 11.42 8.49
C ALA A 227 -13.31 10.49 7.71
N GLU A 228 -13.74 9.26 7.42
CA GLU A 228 -12.96 8.27 6.68
C GLU A 228 -12.77 8.68 5.22
N PHE A 229 -13.82 9.21 4.56
CA PHE A 229 -13.71 9.73 3.20
C PHE A 229 -12.79 10.94 3.12
N ARG A 230 -12.85 11.85 4.10
CA ARG A 230 -11.92 13.00 4.17
C ARG A 230 -10.47 12.57 4.35
N TYR A 231 -10.21 11.51 5.12
CA TYR A 231 -8.86 10.98 5.28
C TYR A 231 -8.37 10.31 3.99
N LEU A 232 -9.23 9.53 3.34
CA LEU A 232 -8.92 8.88 2.07
C LEU A 232 -8.65 9.91 0.97
N ASP A 233 -9.44 10.98 0.89
CA ASP A 233 -9.24 12.08 -0.05
C ASP A 233 -7.84 12.71 0.11
N LYS A 234 -7.44 13.04 1.34
CA LYS A 234 -6.07 13.53 1.64
C LYS A 234 -4.97 12.55 1.20
N VAL A 235 -5.23 11.25 1.29
CA VAL A 235 -4.28 10.22 0.85
C VAL A 235 -4.21 10.18 -0.68
N LEU A 236 -5.35 10.22 -1.36
CA LEU A 236 -5.44 10.24 -2.82
C LEU A 236 -4.84 11.51 -3.43
N GLN A 237 -4.93 12.66 -2.75
CA GLN A 237 -4.25 13.89 -3.20
C GLN A 237 -2.72 13.76 -3.27
N ARG A 238 -2.13 12.77 -2.58
CA ARG A 238 -0.68 12.45 -2.64
C ARG A 238 -0.33 11.48 -3.78
N TYR A 239 -1.32 10.93 -4.48
CA TYR A 239 -1.09 10.02 -5.58
C TYR A 239 -0.63 10.76 -6.83
N ARG A 240 0.24 10.12 -7.60
CA ARG A 240 0.57 10.57 -8.96
C ARG A 240 -0.60 10.26 -9.90
N PHE A 241 -0.71 11.02 -10.99
CA PHE A 241 -1.76 10.81 -11.98
C PHE A 241 -1.83 9.35 -12.49
N LYS A 242 -0.69 8.72 -12.77
CA LYS A 242 -0.63 7.30 -13.20
C LYS A 242 -1.30 6.37 -12.19
N GLN A 243 -1.12 6.61 -10.89
CA GLN A 243 -1.71 5.79 -9.84
C GLN A 243 -3.21 6.04 -9.71
N LEU A 244 -3.64 7.31 -9.77
CA LEU A 244 -5.07 7.66 -9.79
C LEU A 244 -5.77 7.03 -11.01
N LYS A 245 -5.14 7.09 -12.20
CA LYS A 245 -5.69 6.51 -13.43
C LYS A 245 -5.81 4.99 -13.31
N ALA A 246 -4.77 4.31 -12.83
CA ALA A 246 -4.82 2.86 -12.60
C ALA A 246 -5.92 2.46 -11.60
N LEU A 247 -6.11 3.25 -10.54
CA LEU A 247 -7.17 3.03 -9.56
C LEU A 247 -8.56 3.28 -10.14
N ALA A 248 -8.74 4.31 -10.96
CA ALA A 248 -10.01 4.57 -11.64
C ALA A 248 -10.35 3.44 -12.64
N LEU A 249 -9.37 2.99 -13.41
CA LEU A 249 -9.54 1.89 -14.38
C LEU A 249 -9.90 0.57 -13.70
N SER A 250 -9.29 0.25 -12.56
CA SER A 250 -9.64 -0.98 -11.81
C SER A 250 -11.08 -0.93 -11.28
N ARG A 251 -11.63 0.27 -11.03
CA ARG A 251 -13.02 0.45 -10.60
C ARG A 251 -14.02 0.52 -11.74
N LEU A 252 -13.60 0.94 -12.92
CA LEU A 252 -14.46 0.99 -14.10
C LEU A 252 -14.87 -0.42 -14.57
N GLY A 253 -14.04 -1.44 -14.33
CA GLY A 253 -14.32 -2.83 -14.70
C GLY A 253 -14.37 -3.09 -16.22
N ARG A 254 -14.09 -2.07 -17.03
CA ARG A 254 -14.07 -2.11 -18.50
C ARG A 254 -12.88 -1.32 -19.03
N ALA A 255 -12.41 -1.69 -20.22
CA ALA A 255 -11.33 -0.98 -20.88
C ALA A 255 -11.76 0.47 -21.19
N PHE A 256 -10.83 1.41 -21.00
CA PHE A 256 -11.01 2.79 -21.42
C PHE A 256 -10.76 2.89 -22.93
N PRO A 257 -11.64 3.55 -23.70
CA PRO A 257 -11.44 3.70 -25.14
C PRO A 257 -10.12 4.44 -25.40
N PRO A 258 -9.28 3.95 -26.34
CA PRO A 258 -7.96 4.53 -26.59
C PRO A 258 -8.00 5.92 -27.24
N ASP A 259 -9.15 6.33 -27.77
CA ASP A 259 -9.32 7.55 -28.58
C ASP A 259 -9.61 8.82 -27.76
N LEU A 260 -9.41 8.80 -26.43
CA LEU A 260 -9.62 9.90 -25.49
C LEU A 260 -8.38 10.17 -24.63
#